data_AF-A0A371EW72-F1
#
_entry.id   AF-A0A371EW72-F1
#
_cell.length_a   1.000
_cell.length_b   1.000
_cell.length_c   1.000
_cell.angle_alpha   90.00
_cell.angle_beta   90.00
_cell.angle_gamma   90.00
#
_symmetry.space_group_name_H-M   'P 1'
#
loop_
_entity.id
_entity.type
_entity.pdbx_description
1 polymer ?
#
loop_
_entity_poly.entity_id
_entity_poly.type
_entity_poly.pdbx_seq_one_letter_code
_entity_poly.pdbx_strand_id
1 'polypeptide(L)' 'DNRIPAELEEGTRERGFIVDWAPQEEVLAHKAIGGFLTHSGWNSTLESLVAGVPMICWPYFANQQINSRL' A
#
# COMPACT_ATOMS: atom_id res chain seq x y z
N ASP A 1 -19.81 5.10 -8.86
CA ASP A 1 -19.96 5.67 -7.51
C ASP A 1 -19.06 4.86 -6.59
N ASN A 2 -17.78 5.24 -6.46
CA ASN A 2 -16.80 4.52 -5.64
C ASN A 2 -16.92 5.01 -4.19
N ARG A 3 -18.06 4.72 -3.56
CA ARG A 3 -18.28 5.02 -2.16
C ARG A 3 -17.61 3.96 -1.30
N ILE A 4 -16.82 4.42 -0.35
CA ILE A 4 -16.25 3.58 0.70
C ILE A 4 -17.41 3.10 1.57
N PRO A 5 -17.52 1.79 1.87
CA PRO A 5 -18.59 1.28 2.73
C PRO A 5 -18.56 1.99 4.09
N ALA A 6 -19.71 2.45 4.58
CA ALA A 6 -19.81 3.20 5.83
C ALA A 6 -19.28 2.40 7.02
N GLU A 7 -19.43 1.08 6.99
CA GLU A 7 -18.91 0.17 8.01
C GLU A 7 -17.38 0.17 8.04
N LEU A 8 -16.72 0.35 6.90
CA LEU A 8 -15.26 0.41 6.80
C LEU A 8 -14.73 1.76 7.29
N GLU A 9 -15.39 2.85 6.91
CA GLU A 9 -15.03 4.19 7.37
C GLU A 9 -15.14 4.31 8.89
N GLU A 10 -16.29 3.90 9.46
CA GLU A 10 -16.49 3.95 10.91
C GLU A 10 -15.56 2.97 11.65
N GLY A 11 -15.36 1.76 11.11
CA GLY A 11 -14.50 0.74 11.72
C GLY A 11 -13.01 1.11 11.79
N THR A 12 -12.55 2.05 10.96
CA THR A 12 -11.14 2.48 10.87
C THR A 12 -10.87 3.86 11.48
N ARG A 13 -11.92 4.63 11.78
CA ARG A 13 -11.85 6.06 12.16
C ARG A 13 -10.86 6.41 13.27
N GLU A 14 -10.71 5.55 14.28
CA GLU A 14 -9.83 5.83 15.43
C GLU A 14 -8.37 5.35 15.24
N ARG A 15 -8.10 4.53 14.21
CA ARG A 15 -6.84 3.78 14.08
C ARG A 15 -6.22 3.80 12.69
N GLY A 16 -6.85 4.47 11.75
CA GLY A 16 -6.39 4.54 10.37
C GLY A 16 -6.90 5.78 9.66
N PHE A 17 -6.32 6.01 8.49
CA PHE A 17 -6.73 7.06 7.57
C PHE A 17 -7.11 6.43 6.24
N ILE A 18 -8.20 6.90 5.66
CA ILE A 18 -8.61 6.59 4.30
C ILE A 18 -8.54 7.89 3.52
N VAL A 19 -7.68 7.93 2.51
CA VAL A 19 -7.38 9.15 1.74
C VAL A 19 -7.34 8.81 0.26
N ASP A 20 -7.75 9.76 -0.59
CA ASP A 20 -7.71 9.60 -2.04
C ASP A 20 -6.27 9.57 -2.58
N TRP A 21 -5.36 10.28 -1.90
CA TRP A 21 -3.95 10.36 -2.27
C TRP A 21 -3.08 10.55 -1.03
N ALA A 22 -1.88 9.98 -1.07
CA ALA A 22 -0.83 10.18 -0.08
C ALA A 22 0.54 10.30 -0.77
N PRO A 23 1.50 11.03 -0.18
CA PRO A 23 2.87 11.07 -0.67
C PRO A 23 3.57 9.74 -0.37
N GLN A 24 3.37 8.73 -1.23
CA GLN A 24 3.75 7.33 -0.99
C GLN A 24 5.21 7.16 -0.54
N GLU A 25 6.16 7.84 -1.20
CA GLU A 25 7.58 7.79 -0.83
C GLU A 25 7.83 8.27 0.61
N GLU A 26 7.21 9.38 1.02
CA GLU A 26 7.34 9.93 2.38
C GLU A 26 6.65 9.03 3.41
N VAL A 27 5.49 8.47 3.06
CA VAL A 27 4.79 7.49 3.91
C VAL A 27 5.67 6.27 4.12
N LEU A 28 6.19 5.65 3.05
CA LEU A 28 7.03 4.46 3.14
C LEU A 28 8.34 4.72 3.89
N ALA A 29 8.93 5.92 3.76
CA ALA A 29 10.14 6.29 4.49
C ALA A 29 9.90 6.54 6.00
N HIS A 30 8.64 6.64 6.44
CA HIS A 30 8.32 6.94 7.83
C HIS A 30 8.50 5.72 8.74
N LYS A 31 9.24 5.89 9.85
CA LYS A 31 9.60 4.80 10.79
C LYS A 31 8.43 4.04 11.42
N ALA A 32 7.23 4.62 11.39
CA ALA A 32 6.02 3.96 11.91
C ALA A 32 5.44 2.92 10.93
N ILE A 33 5.88 2.90 9.67
CA ILE A 33 5.40 1.92 8.69
C ILE A 33 6.13 0.59 8.90
N GLY A 34 5.36 -0.41 9.34
CA GLY A 34 5.85 -1.77 9.56
C GLY A 34 5.61 -2.72 8.37
N GLY A 35 4.84 -2.30 7.36
CA GLY A 35 4.57 -3.14 6.19
C GLY A 35 3.72 -2.43 5.15
N PHE A 36 3.74 -2.97 3.92
CA PHE A 36 3.07 -2.39 2.76
C PHE A 36 2.24 -3.45 2.01
N LEU A 37 0.92 -3.35 2.08
CA LEU A 37 0.02 -4.14 1.22
C LEU A 37 -0.02 -3.50 -0.16
N THR A 38 0.44 -4.22 -1.18
CA THR A 38 0.62 -3.66 -2.52
C THR A 38 0.24 -4.64 -3.61
N HIS A 39 -0.24 -4.09 -4.72
CA HIS A 39 -0.47 -4.82 -5.96
C HIS A 39 0.83 -5.17 -6.70
N SER A 40 2.01 -4.82 -6.16
CA SER A 40 3.34 -5.13 -6.75
C SER A 40 3.60 -4.46 -8.11
N GLY A 41 3.07 -3.24 -8.29
CA GLY A 41 3.51 -2.37 -9.39
C GLY A 41 4.99 -2.00 -9.22
N TRP A 42 5.73 -1.90 -10.35
CA TRP A 42 7.19 -1.80 -10.32
C TRP A 42 7.73 -0.62 -9.50
N ASN A 43 7.15 0.57 -9.63
CA ASN A 43 7.59 1.74 -8.86
C ASN A 43 7.37 1.55 -7.35
N SER A 44 6.16 1.12 -6.95
CA SER A 44 5.85 0.82 -5.55
C SER A 44 6.76 -0.27 -4.96
N THR A 45 7.11 -1.29 -5.76
CA THR A 45 8.08 -2.32 -5.36
C THR A 45 9.46 -1.70 -5.08
N LEU A 46 9.96 -0.84 -5.97
CA LEU A 46 11.25 -0.18 -5.77
C LEU A 46 11.25 0.76 -4.56
N GLU A 47 10.20 1.57 -4.39
CA GLU A 47 10.08 2.48 -3.25
C GLU A 47 10.06 1.71 -1.91
N SER A 48 9.34 0.59 -1.84
CA SER A 48 9.32 -0.27 -0.64
C SER A 48 10.68 -0.89 -0.34
N LEU A 49 11.40 -1.34 -1.38
CA LEU A 49 12.73 -1.91 -1.25
C LEU A 49 13.74 -0.86 -0.75
N VAL A 50 13.69 0.36 -1.29
CA VAL A 50 14.55 1.47 -0.85
C VAL A 50 14.23 1.88 0.59
N ALA A 51 12.96 1.91 0.96
CA ALA A 51 12.53 2.23 2.32
C ALA A 51 12.78 1.08 3.33
N GLY A 52 13.10 -0.12 2.86
CA GLY A 52 13.27 -1.30 3.70
C GLY A 52 11.97 -1.79 4.35
N VAL A 53 10.82 -1.53 3.72
CA VAL A 53 9.50 -1.91 4.22
C VAL A 53 9.09 -3.28 3.64
N PRO A 54 8.72 -4.27 4.47
CA PRO A 54 8.27 -5.57 3.99
C PRO A 54 6.91 -5.46 3.28
N MET A 55 6.76 -6.18 2.17
CA MET A 55 5.55 -6.14 1.35
C MET A 55 4.66 -7.37 1.58
N ILE A 56 3.34 -7.14 1.64
CA ILE A 56 2.33 -8.17 1.41
C ILE A 56 1.82 -7.97 -0.02
N CYS A 57 2.10 -8.92 -0.89
CA CYS A 57 1.84 -8.76 -2.32
C CYS A 57 0.48 -9.37 -2.70
N TRP A 58 -0.39 -8.56 -3.31
CA TRP A 58 -1.67 -8.99 -3.88
C TRP A 58 -1.79 -8.54 -5.35
N PRO A 59 -1.07 -9.21 -6.28
CA PRO A 59 -1.00 -8.79 -7.67
C PRO A 59 -2.34 -8.97 -8.38
N TYR A 60 -2.64 -8.06 -9.32
CA TYR A 60 -3.89 -8.10 -10.09
C TYR A 60 -3.65 -8.42 -11.57
N PHE A 61 -2.69 -7.77 -12.25
CA PHE A 61 -2.52 -7.93 -13.71
C PHE A 61 -1.11 -7.65 -14.24
N ALA A 62 -0.87 -8.08 -15.48
CA ALA A 62 0.35 -7.85 -16.26
C ALA A 62 1.63 -8.34 -15.56
N ASN A 63 2.58 -7.45 -15.28
CA ASN A 63 3.87 -7.79 -14.70
C ASN A 63 3.83 -7.92 -13.18
N GLN A 64 2.72 -7.58 -12.52
CA GLN A 64 2.59 -7.60 -11.07
C GLN A 64 2.79 -9.00 -10.49
N GLN A 65 2.31 -10.04 -11.19
CA GLN A 65 2.47 -11.44 -10.80
C GLN A 65 3.93 -11.90 -10.83
N ILE A 66 4.76 -11.29 -11.68
CA ILE A 66 6.20 -11.56 -11.76
C ILE A 66 6.90 -10.76 -10.67
N ASN A 67 6.61 -9.46 -10.56
CA ASN A 67 7.20 -8.59 -9.56
C ASN A 67 6.95 -9.09 -8.13
N SER A 68 5.77 -9.64 -7.84
CA SER A 68 5.41 -10.16 -6.52
C SER A 68 6.20 -11.40 -6.09
N ARG A 69 6.99 -12.01 -6.99
CA ARG A 69 7.77 -13.23 -6.75
C ARG A 69 9.28 -12.98 -6.67
N LEU A 70 9.71 -11.73 -6.90
CA LEU A 70 11.09 -11.29 -6.72
C LEU A 70 11.39 -11.13 -5.22
#